data_AF-A0A347UG37-F1
#
_entry.id   AF-A0A347UG37-F1
#
_cell.length_a   1.000
_cell.length_b   1.000
_cell.length_c   1.000
_cell.angle_alpha   90.00
_cell.angle_beta   90.00
_cell.angle_gamma   90.00
#
_symmetry.space_group_name_H-M   'P 1'
#
loop_
_entity.id
_entity.type
_entity.pdbx_description
1 polymer ?
#
loop_
_entity_poly.entity_id
_entity_poly.type
_entity_poly.pdbx_seq_one_letter_code
_entity_poly.pdbx_strand_id
1 'polypeptide(L)'
;MTEEVSTERLFSFPCFEGLRLLRQHSAENSGMSPSDVLDLVVAVEADAASLDLEAALFLGGLVEQDCPLEGEYFYQICIKAVVIRHQPIWAKSMKQGRIRFINSLGVNDQGIFAAAGLLDDPPTMEVVSWWDDVVGHARLAIDIQKMEQARIAEALSIEYEQIHLNKIGITKHPKWVGLDDNFAGYDVLSYDLENGSEVNRMIEVKSTINSPLRFFVSRNEWKTADTIGDAYSFHVWNMAIDPPQLHIRSVEDIRPHIPSDNAKGAWSNAAIPIGI
;
A
#
# COMPACT_ATOMS: atom_id res chain seq x y z
N MET A 1 -0.17 -20.86 -16.82
CA MET A 1 -0.91 -19.83 -16.08
C MET A 1 -1.84 -20.57 -15.14
N THR A 2 -1.44 -20.79 -13.89
CA THR A 2 -2.39 -21.16 -12.83
C THR A 2 -3.32 -19.98 -12.66
N GLU A 3 -4.62 -20.18 -12.81
CA GLU A 3 -5.61 -19.15 -12.46
C GLU A 3 -5.35 -18.71 -11.02
N GLU A 4 -5.27 -17.41 -10.81
CA GLU A 4 -5.03 -16.84 -9.48
C GLU A 4 -6.27 -17.13 -8.61
N VAL A 5 -6.09 -17.90 -7.53
CA VAL A 5 -7.21 -18.25 -6.63
C VAL A 5 -7.77 -16.97 -6.02
N SER A 6 -9.08 -16.76 -6.11
CA SER A 6 -9.72 -15.53 -5.63
C SER A 6 -9.65 -15.40 -4.11
N THR A 7 -9.73 -14.16 -3.60
CA THR A 7 -9.77 -13.89 -2.17
C THR A 7 -10.93 -14.61 -1.48
N GLU A 8 -12.11 -14.64 -2.09
CA GLU A 8 -13.32 -15.26 -1.51
C GLU A 8 -13.15 -16.76 -1.34
N ARG A 9 -12.43 -17.41 -2.27
CA ARG A 9 -12.09 -18.84 -2.14
C ARG A 9 -11.05 -19.05 -1.04
N LEU A 10 -9.98 -18.25 -1.04
CA LEU A 10 -8.89 -18.36 -0.06
C LEU A 10 -9.32 -18.03 1.37
N PHE A 11 -10.18 -17.04 1.54
CA PHE A 11 -10.68 -16.56 2.83
C PHE A 11 -12.03 -17.21 3.15
N SER A 12 -12.02 -18.54 3.29
CA SER A 12 -13.24 -19.32 3.51
C SER A 12 -12.99 -20.49 4.47
N PHE A 13 -14.02 -20.91 5.20
CA PHE A 13 -13.96 -22.14 6.00
C PHE A 13 -13.59 -23.37 5.15
N PRO A 14 -14.21 -23.64 3.98
CA PRO A 14 -13.82 -24.75 3.10
C PRO A 14 -12.33 -24.80 2.75
N CYS A 15 -11.69 -23.63 2.53
CA CYS A 15 -10.26 -23.55 2.25
C CYS A 15 -9.42 -23.83 3.51
N PHE A 16 -9.75 -23.20 4.64
CA PHE A 16 -8.99 -23.36 5.88
C PHE A 16 -9.11 -24.79 6.43
N GLU A 17 -10.31 -25.37 6.40
CA GLU A 17 -10.54 -26.77 6.77
C GLU A 17 -9.86 -27.74 5.81
N GLY A 18 -9.90 -27.45 4.51
CA GLY A 18 -9.14 -28.19 3.51
C GLY A 18 -7.65 -28.22 3.82
N LEU A 19 -7.06 -27.08 4.19
CA LEU A 19 -5.63 -27.01 4.52
C LEU A 19 -5.31 -27.82 5.78
N ARG A 20 -6.16 -27.72 6.80
CA ARG A 20 -6.02 -28.51 8.03
C ARG A 20 -5.99 -30.01 7.71
N LEU A 21 -6.95 -30.47 6.91
CA LEU A 21 -7.10 -31.87 6.52
C LEU A 21 -5.91 -32.36 5.70
N LEU A 22 -5.50 -31.60 4.67
CA LEU A 22 -4.33 -31.92 3.86
C LEU A 22 -3.06 -32.07 4.71
N ARG A 23 -2.86 -31.22 5.72
CA ARG A 23 -1.70 -31.29 6.61
C ARG A 23 -1.76 -32.46 7.60
N GLN A 24 -2.94 -32.79 8.13
CA GLN A 24 -3.12 -33.98 8.97
C GLN A 24 -2.75 -35.25 8.18
N HIS A 25 -3.29 -35.41 6.98
CA HIS A 25 -2.98 -36.55 6.12
C HIS A 25 -1.52 -36.58 5.68
N SER A 26 -0.91 -35.42 5.39
CA SER A 26 0.51 -35.33 5.05
C SER A 26 1.43 -35.76 6.21
N ALA A 27 1.08 -35.42 7.46
CA ALA A 27 1.84 -35.83 8.63
C ALA A 27 1.78 -37.35 8.85
N GLU A 28 0.60 -37.95 8.68
CA GLU A 28 0.38 -39.40 8.81
C GLU A 28 1.01 -40.20 7.66
N ASN A 29 1.13 -39.59 6.48
CA ASN A 29 1.67 -40.21 5.27
C ASN A 29 3.00 -39.56 4.85
N SER A 30 3.93 -39.48 5.80
CA SER A 30 5.27 -38.90 5.62
C SER A 30 5.98 -39.51 4.40
N GLY A 31 6.16 -38.71 3.33
CA GLY A 31 6.84 -39.13 2.09
C GLY A 31 5.99 -39.06 0.82
N MET A 32 4.67 -38.84 0.95
CA MET A 32 3.80 -38.53 -0.20
C MET A 32 4.00 -37.10 -0.71
N SER A 33 3.84 -36.89 -2.02
CA SER A 33 3.82 -35.54 -2.58
C SER A 33 2.50 -34.83 -2.24
N PRO A 34 2.43 -33.48 -2.27
CA PRO A 34 1.19 -32.75 -2.00
C PRO A 34 0.03 -33.15 -2.90
N SER A 35 0.29 -33.53 -4.15
CA SER A 35 -0.75 -34.03 -5.07
C SER A 35 -1.25 -35.42 -4.68
N ASP A 36 -0.38 -36.31 -4.20
CA ASP A 36 -0.79 -37.65 -3.78
C ASP A 36 -1.63 -37.58 -2.49
N VAL A 37 -1.30 -36.67 -1.58
CA VAL A 37 -2.09 -36.40 -0.37
C VAL A 37 -3.47 -35.84 -0.74
N LEU A 38 -3.53 -34.95 -1.73
CA LEU A 38 -4.80 -34.43 -2.24
C LEU A 38 -5.68 -35.56 -2.78
N ASP A 39 -5.13 -36.42 -3.64
CA ASP A 39 -5.86 -37.56 -4.22
C ASP A 39 -6.34 -38.53 -3.12
N LEU A 40 -5.52 -38.75 -2.09
CA LEU A 40 -5.88 -39.56 -0.92
C LEU A 40 -7.06 -38.95 -0.15
N VAL A 41 -6.99 -37.66 0.15
CA VAL A 41 -8.07 -36.95 0.86
C VAL A 41 -9.38 -37.03 0.08
N VAL A 42 -9.34 -36.79 -1.23
CA VAL A 42 -10.53 -36.90 -2.10
C VAL A 42 -11.12 -38.32 -2.10
N ALA A 43 -10.28 -39.35 -1.98
CA ALA A 43 -10.73 -40.74 -1.99
C ALA A 43 -11.27 -41.23 -0.64
N VAL A 44 -10.76 -40.72 0.48
CA VAL A 44 -11.02 -41.27 1.82
C VAL A 44 -11.97 -40.41 2.65
N GLU A 45 -11.97 -39.10 2.46
CA GLU A 45 -12.74 -38.17 3.29
C GLU A 45 -14.12 -37.91 2.69
N ALA A 46 -15.16 -38.31 3.42
CA ALA A 46 -16.55 -38.19 2.96
C ALA A 46 -16.95 -36.73 2.68
N ASP A 47 -16.39 -35.79 3.44
CA ASP A 47 -16.69 -34.36 3.36
C ASP A 47 -15.76 -33.62 2.40
N ALA A 48 -14.82 -34.29 1.72
CA ALA A 48 -13.87 -33.67 0.79
C ALA A 48 -14.56 -32.82 -0.28
N ALA A 49 -15.75 -33.25 -0.74
CA ALA A 49 -16.53 -32.54 -1.74
C ALA A 49 -17.09 -31.18 -1.27
N SER A 50 -17.13 -30.94 0.04
CA SER A 50 -17.55 -29.66 0.65
C SER A 50 -16.40 -28.67 0.86
N LEU A 51 -15.17 -29.12 0.66
CA LEU A 51 -13.94 -28.35 0.88
C LEU A 51 -13.44 -27.75 -0.44
N ASP A 52 -12.70 -26.64 -0.33
CA ASP A 52 -12.00 -26.05 -1.47
C ASP A 52 -10.52 -26.47 -1.42
N LEU A 53 -10.25 -27.73 -1.81
CA LEU A 53 -8.92 -28.33 -1.68
C LEU A 53 -7.88 -27.70 -2.61
N GLU A 54 -8.30 -27.14 -3.75
CA GLU A 54 -7.42 -26.38 -4.64
C GLU A 54 -6.96 -25.09 -3.97
N ALA A 55 -7.90 -24.30 -3.43
CA ALA A 55 -7.56 -23.08 -2.68
C ALA A 55 -6.74 -23.41 -1.42
N ALA A 56 -7.04 -24.51 -0.74
CA ALA A 56 -6.30 -24.98 0.41
C ALA A 56 -4.84 -25.33 0.06
N LEU A 57 -4.59 -25.99 -1.07
CA LEU A 57 -3.24 -26.32 -1.52
C LEU A 57 -2.43 -25.04 -1.81
N PHE A 58 -3.07 -24.05 -2.43
CA PHE A 58 -2.48 -22.73 -2.64
C PHE A 58 -2.18 -22.02 -1.31
N LEU A 59 -3.14 -21.99 -0.38
CA LEU A 59 -2.96 -21.42 0.95
C LEU A 59 -1.84 -22.11 1.73
N GLY A 60 -1.66 -23.42 1.54
CA GLY A 60 -0.58 -24.19 2.13
C GLY A 60 0.82 -23.70 1.73
N GLY A 61 0.97 -23.06 0.57
CA GLY A 61 2.20 -22.37 0.16
C GLY A 61 2.40 -21.00 0.83
N LEU A 62 1.34 -20.41 1.37
CA LEU A 62 1.39 -19.13 2.09
C LEU A 62 1.60 -19.30 3.60
N VAL A 63 1.09 -20.38 4.18
CA VAL A 63 1.12 -20.67 5.62
C VAL A 63 2.38 -21.46 5.98
N GLU A 64 3.03 -21.10 7.09
CA GLU A 64 4.22 -21.82 7.60
C GLU A 64 3.92 -23.29 7.92
N GLN A 65 4.87 -24.19 7.68
CA GLN A 65 4.65 -25.64 7.74
C GLN A 65 4.44 -26.17 9.16
N ASP A 66 5.01 -25.50 10.15
CA ASP A 66 4.93 -25.81 11.58
C ASP A 66 3.71 -25.17 12.28
N CYS A 67 2.82 -24.53 11.53
CA CYS A 67 1.56 -23.99 12.06
C CYS A 67 0.74 -25.08 12.77
N PRO A 68 0.33 -24.86 14.04
CA PRO A 68 -0.59 -25.75 14.74
C PRO A 68 -1.89 -25.93 13.97
N LEU A 69 -2.39 -27.17 13.93
CA LEU A 69 -3.58 -27.52 13.14
C LEU A 69 -4.89 -27.34 13.92
N GLU A 70 -4.82 -27.12 15.23
CA GLU A 70 -6.01 -27.09 16.09
C GLU A 70 -6.21 -25.74 16.78
N GLY A 71 -7.49 -25.43 17.03
CA GLY A 71 -7.93 -24.27 17.79
C GLY A 71 -7.84 -22.94 17.04
N GLU A 72 -8.09 -21.86 17.78
CA GLU A 72 -8.13 -20.48 17.26
C GLU A 72 -6.85 -20.07 16.54
N TYR A 73 -5.70 -20.54 17.02
CA TYR A 73 -4.39 -20.16 16.51
C TYR A 73 -4.16 -20.60 15.05
N PHE A 74 -4.72 -21.74 14.65
CA PHE A 74 -4.70 -22.18 13.25
C PHE A 74 -5.38 -21.15 12.35
N TYR A 75 -6.61 -20.74 12.71
CA TYR A 75 -7.36 -19.73 11.96
C TYR A 75 -6.65 -18.38 11.98
N GLN A 76 -6.08 -17.96 13.11
CA GLN A 76 -5.31 -16.72 13.21
C GLN A 76 -4.12 -16.69 12.22
N ILE A 77 -3.41 -17.81 12.07
CA ILE A 77 -2.30 -17.92 11.11
C ILE A 77 -2.82 -17.90 9.67
N CYS A 78 -3.87 -18.65 9.36
CA CYS A 78 -4.47 -18.66 8.02
C CYS A 78 -4.97 -17.28 7.60
N ILE A 79 -5.70 -16.58 8.47
CA ILE A 79 -6.15 -15.20 8.24
C ILE A 79 -4.94 -14.30 8.00
N LYS A 80 -3.92 -14.36 8.87
CA LYS A 80 -2.71 -13.55 8.75
C LYS A 80 -1.99 -13.80 7.42
N ALA A 81 -1.87 -15.05 6.98
CA ALA A 81 -1.24 -15.40 5.71
C ALA A 81 -2.02 -14.81 4.52
N VAL A 82 -3.35 -14.93 4.50
CA VAL A 82 -4.19 -14.32 3.46
C VAL A 82 -4.04 -12.80 3.47
N VAL A 83 -4.17 -12.16 4.63
CA VAL A 83 -4.11 -10.69 4.72
C VAL A 83 -2.75 -10.14 4.28
N ILE A 84 -1.65 -10.76 4.70
CA ILE A 84 -0.30 -10.24 4.45
C ILE A 84 0.20 -10.59 3.06
N ARG A 85 -0.03 -11.84 2.61
CA ARG A 85 0.59 -12.37 1.38
C ARG A 85 -0.33 -12.29 0.16
N HIS A 86 -1.64 -12.42 0.35
CA HIS A 86 -2.62 -12.28 -0.74
C HIS A 86 -3.22 -10.86 -0.82
N GLN A 87 -3.16 -10.08 0.27
CA GLN A 87 -3.52 -8.66 0.33
C GLN A 87 -4.92 -8.33 -0.23
N PRO A 88 -5.99 -8.88 0.36
CA PRO A 88 -7.34 -8.59 -0.06
C PRO A 88 -7.65 -7.09 0.00
N ILE A 89 -8.49 -6.60 -0.91
CA ILE A 89 -8.82 -5.17 -1.04
C ILE A 89 -9.29 -4.56 0.31
N TRP A 90 -10.05 -5.33 1.08
CA TRP A 90 -10.57 -4.91 2.38
C TRP A 90 -9.50 -4.82 3.48
N ALA A 91 -8.30 -5.40 3.32
CA ALA A 91 -7.22 -5.33 4.30
C ALA A 91 -6.85 -3.88 4.64
N LYS A 92 -6.96 -2.97 3.66
CA LYS A 92 -6.72 -1.53 3.85
C LYS A 92 -7.66 -0.88 4.85
N SER A 93 -8.83 -1.48 5.11
CA SER A 93 -9.82 -0.99 6.07
C SER A 93 -9.52 -1.39 7.51
N MET A 94 -8.64 -2.36 7.76
CA MET A 94 -8.27 -2.80 9.12
C MET A 94 -7.67 -1.65 9.96
N LYS A 95 -7.03 -0.65 9.32
CA LYS A 95 -6.49 0.55 10.00
C LYS A 95 -7.54 1.44 10.67
N GLN A 96 -8.82 1.25 10.37
CA GLN A 96 -9.93 2.04 10.90
C GLN A 96 -10.35 1.61 12.31
N GLY A 97 -9.72 0.56 12.86
CA GLY A 97 -10.01 -0.03 14.16
C GLY A 97 -10.86 -1.30 14.05
N ARG A 98 -10.62 -2.25 14.98
CA ARG A 98 -11.19 -3.60 15.00
C ARG A 98 -12.70 -3.64 14.74
N ILE A 99 -13.49 -2.97 15.57
CA ILE A 99 -14.97 -3.02 15.50
C ILE A 99 -15.48 -2.47 14.15
N ARG A 100 -14.95 -1.32 13.71
CA ARG A 100 -15.38 -0.70 12.45
C ARG A 100 -15.03 -1.56 11.24
N PHE A 101 -13.87 -2.19 11.27
CA PHE A 101 -13.45 -3.11 10.23
C PHE A 101 -14.35 -4.35 10.19
N ILE A 102 -14.56 -5.03 11.30
CA ILE A 102 -15.38 -6.25 11.36
C ILE A 102 -16.82 -5.99 10.90
N ASN A 103 -17.41 -4.87 11.32
CA ASN A 103 -18.75 -4.48 10.88
C ASN A 103 -18.87 -4.15 9.39
N SER A 104 -17.75 -3.95 8.69
CA SER A 104 -17.74 -3.72 7.24
C SER A 104 -17.69 -5.02 6.42
N LEU A 105 -17.40 -6.16 7.07
CA LEU A 105 -17.29 -7.47 6.43
C LEU A 105 -18.66 -8.15 6.29
N GLY A 106 -18.76 -9.09 5.35
CA GLY A 106 -19.91 -9.99 5.24
C GLY A 106 -19.97 -11.00 6.39
N VAL A 107 -21.15 -11.61 6.61
CA VAL A 107 -21.38 -12.55 7.73
C VAL A 107 -20.42 -13.73 7.71
N ASN A 108 -20.08 -14.26 6.53
CA ASN A 108 -19.16 -15.38 6.39
C ASN A 108 -17.75 -15.02 6.88
N ASP A 109 -17.22 -13.88 6.43
CA ASP A 109 -15.91 -13.38 6.82
C ASP A 109 -15.86 -13.08 8.33
N GLN A 110 -16.91 -12.48 8.88
CA GLN A 110 -17.03 -12.27 10.32
C GLN A 110 -16.96 -13.59 11.10
N GLY A 111 -17.60 -14.65 10.59
CA GLY A 111 -17.53 -15.99 11.16
C GLY A 111 -16.11 -16.54 11.24
N ILE A 112 -15.28 -16.29 10.23
CA ILE A 112 -13.88 -16.71 10.20
C ILE A 112 -13.07 -16.00 11.29
N PHE A 113 -13.25 -14.68 11.45
CA PHE A 113 -12.62 -13.93 12.54
C PHE A 113 -13.11 -14.40 13.92
N ALA A 114 -14.39 -14.77 14.04
CA ALA A 114 -14.96 -15.30 15.28
C ALA A 114 -14.36 -16.67 15.65
N ALA A 115 -14.23 -17.58 14.67
CA ALA A 115 -13.59 -18.89 14.88
C ALA A 115 -12.12 -18.79 15.29
N ALA A 116 -11.47 -17.68 14.97
CA ALA A 116 -10.11 -17.36 15.36
C ALA A 116 -10.00 -16.69 16.75
N GLY A 117 -11.10 -16.51 17.50
CA GLY A 117 -11.11 -15.79 18.78
C GLY A 117 -10.81 -14.28 18.66
N LEU A 118 -10.73 -13.74 17.43
CA LEU A 118 -10.29 -12.36 17.20
C LEU A 118 -11.36 -11.30 17.54
N LEU A 119 -12.58 -11.75 17.79
CA LEU A 119 -13.73 -10.93 18.14
C LEU A 119 -14.02 -10.88 19.64
N ASP A 120 -13.23 -11.56 20.47
CA ASP A 120 -13.45 -11.65 21.91
C ASP A 120 -13.48 -10.26 22.58
N ASP A 121 -14.37 -10.13 23.57
CA ASP A 121 -14.56 -8.93 24.35
C ASP A 121 -14.67 -9.24 25.86
N PRO A 122 -13.72 -8.78 26.70
CA PRO A 122 -12.52 -8.02 26.33
C PRO A 122 -11.52 -8.88 25.55
N PRO A 123 -10.73 -8.31 24.61
CA PRO A 123 -9.70 -9.06 23.92
C PRO A 123 -8.58 -9.46 24.88
N THR A 124 -8.01 -10.63 24.67
CA THR A 124 -6.74 -11.01 25.31
C THR A 124 -5.58 -10.20 24.73
N MET A 125 -4.44 -10.22 25.41
CA MET A 125 -3.27 -9.48 24.95
C MET A 125 -2.69 -10.11 23.67
N GLU A 126 -2.81 -11.42 23.52
CA GLU A 126 -2.44 -12.15 22.31
C GLU A 126 -3.28 -11.69 21.11
N VAL A 127 -4.60 -11.53 21.28
CA VAL A 127 -5.50 -11.02 20.23
C VAL A 127 -5.13 -9.58 19.85
N VAL A 128 -4.84 -8.71 20.83
CA VAL A 128 -4.41 -7.34 20.55
C VAL A 128 -3.09 -7.33 19.78
N SER A 129 -2.10 -8.11 20.19
CA SER A 129 -0.82 -8.22 19.47
C SER A 129 -0.99 -8.74 18.04
N TRP A 130 -1.89 -9.71 17.82
CA TRP A 130 -2.21 -10.18 16.47
C TRP A 130 -2.79 -9.06 15.60
N TRP A 131 -3.74 -8.27 16.12
CA TRP A 131 -4.33 -7.16 15.39
C TRP A 131 -3.30 -6.09 15.04
N ASP A 132 -2.44 -5.71 15.98
CA ASP A 132 -1.38 -4.71 15.77
C ASP A 132 -0.39 -5.15 14.69
N ASP A 133 -0.01 -6.43 14.71
CA ASP A 133 0.91 -7.02 13.73
C ASP A 133 0.32 -7.01 12.31
N VAL A 134 -0.90 -7.54 12.13
CA VAL A 134 -1.56 -7.58 10.82
C VAL A 134 -1.82 -6.19 10.27
N VAL A 135 -2.28 -5.25 11.12
CA VAL A 135 -2.46 -3.85 10.73
C VAL A 135 -1.13 -3.19 10.36
N GLY A 136 -0.04 -3.51 11.07
CA GLY A 136 1.31 -3.06 10.74
C GLY A 136 1.74 -3.46 9.34
N HIS A 137 1.53 -4.73 8.97
CA HIS A 137 1.82 -5.21 7.63
C HIS A 137 0.93 -4.57 6.55
N ALA A 138 -0.37 -4.42 6.81
CA ALA A 138 -1.27 -3.74 5.88
C ALA A 138 -0.87 -2.26 5.65
N ARG A 139 -0.34 -1.58 6.67
CA ARG A 139 0.22 -0.23 6.54
C ARG A 139 1.46 -0.22 5.66
N LEU A 140 2.40 -1.15 5.86
CA LEU A 140 3.61 -1.25 5.05
C LEU A 140 3.27 -1.42 3.55
N ALA A 141 2.30 -2.28 3.22
CA ALA A 141 1.86 -2.46 1.83
C ALA A 141 1.30 -1.18 1.19
N ILE A 142 0.49 -0.42 1.94
CA ILE A 142 -0.02 0.88 1.49
C ILE A 142 1.11 1.88 1.30
N ASP A 143 2.09 1.89 2.20
CA ASP A 143 3.22 2.82 2.12
C ASP A 143 4.13 2.48 0.94
N ILE A 144 4.31 1.19 0.60
CA ILE A 144 4.99 0.75 -0.63
C ILE A 144 4.23 1.28 -1.86
N GLN A 145 2.91 1.11 -1.93
CA GLN A 145 2.11 1.62 -3.05
C GLN A 145 2.22 3.14 -3.21
N LYS A 146 2.23 3.89 -2.10
CA LYS A 146 2.44 5.34 -2.13
C LYS A 146 3.83 5.72 -2.62
N MET A 147 4.87 5.00 -2.19
CA MET A 147 6.24 5.22 -2.66
C MET A 147 6.35 4.97 -4.16
N GLU A 148 5.76 3.88 -4.66
CA GLU A 148 5.72 3.59 -6.09
C GLU A 148 5.00 4.69 -6.88
N GLN A 149 3.84 5.13 -6.42
CA GLN A 149 3.10 6.25 -7.03
C GLN A 149 3.95 7.54 -7.05
N ALA A 150 4.69 7.84 -5.97
CA ALA A 150 5.58 8.99 -5.91
C ALA A 150 6.71 8.88 -6.94
N ARG A 151 7.37 7.71 -7.05
CA ARG A 151 8.43 7.48 -8.04
C ARG A 151 7.94 7.58 -9.48
N ILE A 152 6.73 7.12 -9.78
CA ILE A 152 6.12 7.30 -11.10
C ILE A 152 5.93 8.78 -11.41
N ALA A 153 5.42 9.58 -10.46
CA ALA A 153 5.24 11.01 -10.65
C ALA A 153 6.58 11.76 -10.84
N GLU A 154 7.63 11.37 -10.12
CA GLU A 154 8.98 11.90 -10.30
C GLU A 154 9.53 11.60 -11.71
N ALA A 155 9.35 10.37 -12.20
CA ALA A 155 9.72 10.00 -13.57
C ALA A 155 8.95 10.81 -14.63
N LEU A 156 7.64 11.01 -14.44
CA LEU A 156 6.82 11.84 -15.32
C LEU A 156 7.29 13.30 -15.34
N SER A 157 7.72 13.84 -14.19
CA SER A 157 8.32 15.19 -14.12
C SER A 157 9.65 15.27 -14.88
N ILE A 158 10.51 14.26 -14.77
CA ILE A 158 11.77 14.19 -15.55
C ILE A 158 11.48 14.20 -17.06
N GLU A 159 10.49 13.42 -17.51
CA GLU A 159 10.10 13.38 -18.93
C GLU A 159 9.54 14.73 -19.40
N TYR A 160 8.63 15.32 -18.63
CA TYR A 160 8.06 16.63 -18.92
C TYR A 160 9.14 17.71 -19.05
N GLU A 161 10.07 17.76 -18.08
CA GLU A 161 11.17 18.71 -18.09
C GLU A 161 12.14 18.47 -19.24
N GLN A 162 12.42 17.21 -19.59
CA GLN A 162 13.26 16.90 -20.74
C GLN A 162 12.66 17.45 -22.05
N ILE A 163 11.34 17.33 -22.23
CA ILE A 163 10.63 17.89 -23.38
C ILE A 163 10.68 19.42 -23.34
N HIS A 164 10.48 20.03 -22.17
CA HIS A 164 10.54 21.47 -21.98
C HIS A 164 11.92 22.04 -22.35
N LEU A 165 13.00 21.47 -21.82
CA LEU A 165 14.39 21.89 -22.09
C LEU A 165 14.72 21.83 -23.58
N ASN A 166 14.35 20.74 -24.25
CA ASN A 166 14.54 20.60 -25.70
C ASN A 166 13.81 21.70 -26.49
N LYS A 167 12.61 22.10 -26.04
CA LYS A 167 11.81 23.15 -26.69
C LYS A 167 12.46 24.54 -26.55
N ILE A 168 13.11 24.82 -25.43
CA ILE A 168 13.80 26.10 -25.19
C ILE A 168 15.28 26.08 -25.62
N GLY A 169 15.76 24.98 -26.20
CA GLY A 169 17.09 24.86 -26.77
C GLY A 169 18.20 24.58 -25.75
N ILE A 170 17.86 24.16 -24.53
CA ILE A 170 18.83 23.71 -23.54
C ILE A 170 19.17 22.23 -23.81
N THR A 171 20.46 21.92 -23.90
CA THR A 171 20.97 20.56 -24.20
C THR A 171 21.24 19.72 -22.94
N LYS A 172 21.17 20.35 -21.75
CA LYS A 172 21.28 19.65 -20.48
C LYS A 172 20.06 18.76 -20.23
N HIS A 173 20.28 17.70 -19.47
CA HIS A 173 19.22 16.81 -19.01
C HIS A 173 18.80 17.17 -17.57
N PRO A 174 17.51 17.07 -17.22
CA PRO A 174 17.08 17.24 -15.84
C PRO A 174 17.64 16.10 -15.00
N LYS A 175 17.89 16.36 -13.71
CA LYS A 175 18.49 15.40 -12.78
C LYS A 175 17.48 14.98 -11.72
N TRP A 176 17.45 13.69 -11.42
CA TRP A 176 16.60 13.11 -10.40
C TRP A 176 17.29 13.13 -9.03
N VAL A 177 17.29 14.30 -8.39
CA VAL A 177 18.04 14.54 -7.15
C VAL A 177 17.42 13.83 -5.95
N GLY A 178 16.09 13.76 -5.85
CA GLY A 178 15.39 13.07 -4.75
C GLY A 178 15.56 11.55 -4.72
N LEU A 179 16.18 10.96 -5.75
CA LEU A 179 16.61 9.56 -5.71
C LEU A 179 17.98 9.41 -5.03
N ASP A 180 18.87 10.37 -5.27
CA ASP A 180 20.27 10.34 -4.82
C ASP A 180 20.47 11.00 -3.44
N ASP A 181 19.71 12.07 -3.15
CA ASP A 181 19.86 12.87 -1.93
C ASP A 181 18.53 13.50 -1.47
N ASN A 182 17.90 12.88 -0.47
CA ASN A 182 16.68 13.38 0.17
C ASN A 182 16.91 14.66 1.02
N PHE A 183 18.16 15.08 1.26
CA PHE A 183 18.48 16.32 1.99
C PHE A 183 18.59 17.55 1.08
N ALA A 184 18.57 17.37 -0.25
CA ALA A 184 18.63 18.48 -1.20
C ALA A 184 17.41 19.42 -1.11
N GLY A 185 16.27 18.90 -0.64
CA GLY A 185 15.04 19.67 -0.43
C GLY A 185 14.22 19.92 -1.71
N TYR A 186 14.48 19.15 -2.77
CA TYR A 186 13.69 19.07 -4.00
C TYR A 186 13.98 17.73 -4.70
N ASP A 187 13.07 17.27 -5.55
CA ASP A 187 13.17 15.96 -6.21
C ASP A 187 13.87 16.03 -7.57
N VAL A 188 13.65 17.10 -8.32
CA VAL A 188 14.18 17.27 -9.68
C VAL A 188 14.92 18.60 -9.82
N LEU A 189 16.12 18.55 -10.38
CA LEU A 189 16.84 19.73 -10.86
C LEU A 189 16.63 19.86 -12.36
N SER A 190 15.99 20.94 -12.78
CA SER A 190 15.85 21.33 -14.19
C SER A 190 16.52 22.69 -14.44
N TYR A 191 16.30 23.24 -15.63
CA TYR A 191 16.88 24.49 -16.07
C TYR A 191 15.87 25.32 -16.86
N ASP A 192 16.12 26.61 -16.95
CA ASP A 192 15.32 27.54 -17.73
C ASP A 192 16.23 28.65 -18.31
N LEU A 193 15.68 29.52 -19.14
CA LEU A 193 16.39 30.69 -19.68
C LEU A 193 15.83 31.98 -19.10
N GLU A 194 16.63 32.68 -18.31
CA GLU A 194 16.35 34.03 -17.86
C GLU A 194 17.30 35.01 -18.52
N ASN A 195 16.75 35.97 -19.27
CA ASN A 195 17.53 36.97 -20.04
C ASN A 195 18.60 36.32 -20.95
N GLY A 196 18.29 35.14 -21.51
CA GLY A 196 19.20 34.37 -22.38
C GLY A 196 20.30 33.61 -21.65
N SER A 197 20.31 33.60 -20.31
CA SER A 197 21.22 32.80 -19.49
C SER A 197 20.50 31.62 -18.88
N GLU A 198 21.17 30.46 -18.85
CA GLU A 198 20.64 29.28 -18.18
C GLU A 198 20.60 29.49 -16.65
N VAL A 199 19.44 29.24 -16.05
CA VAL A 199 19.23 29.26 -14.61
C VAL A 199 18.76 27.90 -14.12
N ASN A 200 19.04 27.57 -12.86
CA ASN A 200 18.57 26.33 -12.25
C ASN A 200 17.10 26.48 -11.83
N ARG A 201 16.32 25.41 -11.98
CA ARG A 201 14.98 25.27 -11.43
C ARG A 201 14.93 24.04 -10.52
N MET A 202 14.52 24.25 -9.28
CA MET A 202 14.32 23.19 -8.29
C MET A 202 12.85 22.82 -8.26
N ILE A 203 12.56 21.54 -8.42
CA ILE A 203 11.19 21.06 -8.56
C ILE A 203 10.92 20.03 -7.48
N GLU A 204 9.91 20.31 -6.66
CA GLU A 204 9.30 19.35 -5.75
C GLU A 204 8.18 18.61 -6.47
N VAL A 205 8.18 17.29 -6.41
CA VAL A 205 7.19 16.46 -7.09
C VAL A 205 6.18 15.92 -6.09
N LYS A 206 4.90 16.10 -6.40
CA LYS A 206 3.78 15.59 -5.62
C LYS A 206 2.85 14.79 -6.52
N SER A 207 2.24 13.75 -5.96
CA SER A 207 1.22 12.96 -6.65
C SER A 207 -0.06 12.91 -5.82
N THR A 208 -1.20 12.85 -6.49
CA THR A 208 -2.50 12.75 -5.82
C THR A 208 -3.50 11.93 -6.63
N ILE A 209 -4.33 11.19 -5.90
CA ILE A 209 -5.53 10.51 -6.41
C ILE A 209 -6.80 11.01 -5.71
N ASN A 210 -6.67 12.07 -4.89
CA ASN A 210 -7.74 12.51 -4.02
C ASN A 210 -8.81 13.30 -4.79
N SER A 211 -10.06 13.16 -4.37
CA SER A 211 -11.17 14.04 -4.77
C SER A 211 -11.75 14.72 -3.51
N PRO A 212 -11.85 16.07 -3.45
CA PRO A 212 -11.30 17.04 -4.41
C PRO A 212 -9.76 17.02 -4.46
N LEU A 213 -9.21 17.45 -5.61
CA LEU A 213 -7.77 17.43 -5.89
C LEU A 213 -7.00 18.32 -4.92
N ARG A 214 -6.09 17.68 -4.18
CA ARG A 214 -5.22 18.33 -3.20
C ARG A 214 -3.94 17.55 -3.01
N PHE A 215 -2.89 18.24 -2.61
CA PHE A 215 -1.62 17.66 -2.18
C PHE A 215 -1.23 18.19 -0.81
N PHE A 216 -0.19 17.63 -0.22
CA PHE A 216 0.32 18.06 1.07
C PHE A 216 1.71 18.63 0.91
N VAL A 217 1.96 19.73 1.61
CA VAL A 217 3.28 20.35 1.74
C VAL A 217 3.70 20.24 3.19
N SER A 218 4.87 19.66 3.44
CA SER A 218 5.46 19.62 4.77
C SER A 218 6.14 20.94 5.12
N ARG A 219 6.35 21.19 6.41
CA ARG A 219 7.07 22.39 6.86
C ARG A 219 8.45 22.53 6.23
N ASN A 220 9.18 21.43 6.11
CA ASN A 220 10.56 21.48 5.61
C ASN A 220 10.57 21.81 4.12
N GLU A 221 9.68 21.19 3.35
CA GLU A 221 9.48 21.51 1.92
C GLU A 221 9.14 22.98 1.74
N TRP A 222 8.19 23.51 2.53
CA TRP A 222 7.82 24.91 2.44
C TRP A 222 8.97 25.85 2.78
N LYS A 223 9.76 25.55 3.82
CA LYS A 223 10.93 26.38 4.18
C LYS A 223 11.94 26.42 3.04
N THR A 224 12.20 25.29 2.39
CA THR A 224 13.10 25.22 1.23
C THR A 224 12.54 26.02 0.06
N ALA A 225 11.27 25.82 -0.27
CA ALA A 225 10.59 26.53 -1.34
C ALA A 225 10.59 28.05 -1.13
N ASP A 226 10.23 28.51 0.06
CA ASP A 226 10.19 29.93 0.42
C ASP A 226 11.58 30.59 0.42
N THR A 227 12.61 29.83 0.78
CA THR A 227 14.01 30.31 0.74
C THR A 227 14.52 30.45 -0.70
N ILE A 228 14.16 29.51 -1.58
CA ILE A 228 14.61 29.49 -2.98
C ILE A 228 13.79 30.48 -3.84
N GLY A 229 12.50 30.66 -3.54
CA GLY A 229 11.63 31.61 -4.23
C GLY A 229 11.33 31.20 -5.67
N ASP A 230 11.49 32.10 -6.63
CA ASP A 230 11.04 31.96 -8.03
C ASP A 230 11.73 30.82 -8.79
N ALA A 231 12.88 30.35 -8.31
CA ALA A 231 13.56 29.18 -8.88
C ALA A 231 12.93 27.84 -8.43
N TYR A 232 11.96 27.86 -7.50
CA TYR A 232 11.30 26.67 -6.96
C TYR A 232 9.88 26.52 -7.51
N SER A 233 9.51 25.30 -7.91
CA SER A 233 8.14 24.98 -8.32
C SER A 233 7.71 23.61 -7.81
N PHE A 234 6.40 23.38 -7.82
CA PHE A 234 5.79 22.12 -7.45
C PHE A 234 5.15 21.50 -8.69
N HIS A 235 5.58 20.29 -9.04
CA HIS A 235 4.92 19.46 -10.05
C HIS A 235 3.93 18.54 -9.37
N VAL A 236 2.64 18.80 -9.56
CA VAL A 236 1.58 18.04 -8.92
C VAL A 236 0.82 17.21 -9.94
N TRP A 237 1.02 15.89 -9.91
CA TRP A 237 0.40 14.95 -10.82
C TRP A 237 -0.92 14.41 -10.27
N ASN A 238 -2.01 14.62 -11.02
CA ASN A 238 -3.28 13.94 -10.84
C ASN A 238 -3.19 12.54 -11.46
N MET A 239 -3.02 11.54 -10.59
CA MET A 239 -2.88 10.13 -10.94
C MET A 239 -4.22 9.38 -10.95
N ALA A 240 -5.35 10.07 -10.68
CA ALA A 240 -6.68 9.45 -10.69
C ALA A 240 -7.26 9.29 -12.10
N ILE A 241 -6.60 9.84 -13.13
CA ILE A 241 -7.02 9.81 -14.53
C ILE A 241 -5.88 9.27 -15.41
N ASP A 242 -6.25 8.72 -16.56
CA ASP A 242 -5.33 8.18 -17.55
C ASP A 242 -5.55 8.89 -18.91
N PRO A 243 -4.54 9.59 -19.47
CA PRO A 243 -3.20 9.78 -18.92
C PRO A 243 -3.18 10.70 -17.69
N PRO A 244 -2.20 10.54 -16.76
CA PRO A 244 -2.01 11.45 -15.63
C PRO A 244 -1.84 12.90 -16.08
N GLN A 245 -2.36 13.84 -15.28
CA GLN A 245 -2.34 15.26 -15.59
C GLN A 245 -1.43 16.05 -14.65
N LEU A 246 -0.53 16.85 -15.22
CA LEU A 246 0.38 17.73 -14.47
C LEU A 246 -0.27 19.10 -14.17
N HIS A 247 -0.12 19.54 -12.92
CA HIS A 247 -0.37 20.90 -12.48
C HIS A 247 0.90 21.49 -11.87
N ILE A 248 1.43 22.55 -12.48
CA ILE A 248 2.60 23.27 -11.96
C ILE A 248 2.13 24.39 -11.02
N ARG A 249 2.71 24.50 -9.83
CA ARG A 249 2.44 25.57 -8.86
C ARG A 249 3.73 26.28 -8.47
N SER A 250 3.70 27.60 -8.49
CA SER A 250 4.77 28.44 -7.97
C SER A 250 4.69 28.53 -6.44
N VAL A 251 5.75 29.04 -5.82
CA VAL A 251 5.75 29.40 -4.39
C VAL A 251 4.62 30.37 -4.06
N GLU A 252 4.34 31.33 -4.96
CA GLU A 252 3.31 32.34 -4.75
C GLU A 252 1.88 31.78 -4.85
N ASP A 253 1.67 30.76 -5.70
CA ASP A 253 0.38 30.05 -5.74
C ASP A 253 0.09 29.30 -4.43
N ILE A 254 1.14 28.84 -3.72
CA ILE A 254 1.02 28.02 -2.51
C ILE A 254 0.99 28.88 -1.25
N ARG A 255 1.71 30.01 -1.24
CA ARG A 255 1.88 30.91 -0.09
C ARG A 255 0.58 31.22 0.67
N PRO A 256 -0.56 31.53 0.01
CA PRO A 256 -1.81 31.85 0.71
C PRO A 256 -2.40 30.69 1.53
N HIS A 257 -1.98 29.45 1.24
CA HIS A 257 -2.49 28.25 1.87
C HIS A 257 -1.61 27.75 3.04
N ILE A 258 -0.46 28.37 3.27
CA ILE A 258 0.48 27.93 4.29
C ILE A 258 0.11 28.51 5.66
N PRO A 259 -0.09 27.67 6.70
CA PRO A 259 -0.42 28.14 8.03
C PRO A 259 0.73 28.91 8.69
N SER A 260 0.37 29.79 9.62
CA SER A 260 1.31 30.36 10.58
C SER A 260 1.32 29.56 11.89
N ASP A 261 2.45 29.59 12.58
CA ASP A 261 2.56 29.06 13.93
C ASP A 261 1.82 29.93 14.93
N ASN A 262 1.48 29.35 16.07
CA ASN A 262 0.83 30.07 17.15
C ASN A 262 1.36 29.58 18.51
N ALA A 263 1.45 30.46 19.51
CA ALA A 263 1.97 30.16 20.85
C ALA A 263 3.14 29.16 20.84
N LYS A 264 2.92 27.94 21.34
CA LYS A 264 3.91 26.84 21.36
C LYS A 264 3.62 25.75 20.30
N GLY A 265 2.57 25.92 19.51
CA GLY A 265 2.17 25.00 18.47
C GLY A 265 2.87 25.31 17.14
N ALA A 266 3.31 24.26 16.48
CA ALA A 266 3.90 24.33 15.15
C ALA A 266 3.09 23.46 14.18
N TRP A 267 2.72 24.01 13.02
CA TRP A 267 2.16 23.18 11.95
C TRP A 267 3.20 22.20 11.38
N SER A 268 2.78 21.03 10.89
CA SER A 268 3.70 20.06 10.28
C SER A 268 3.45 19.88 8.79
N ASN A 269 2.17 19.86 8.40
CA ASN A 269 1.73 19.70 7.02
C ASN A 269 0.57 20.66 6.73
N ALA A 270 0.50 21.14 5.49
CA ALA A 270 -0.60 21.93 4.95
C ALA A 270 -1.23 21.18 3.77
N ALA A 271 -2.56 21.15 3.69
CA ALA A 271 -3.26 20.61 2.53
C ALA A 271 -3.51 21.74 1.52
N ILE A 272 -2.99 21.60 0.32
CA ILE A 272 -3.04 22.62 -0.74
C ILE A 272 -4.00 22.16 -1.84
N PRO A 273 -5.04 22.94 -2.16
CA PRO A 273 -5.95 22.62 -3.26
C PRO A 273 -5.26 22.83 -4.62
N ILE A 274 -5.59 21.98 -5.61
CA ILE A 274 -5.09 22.12 -6.98
C ILE A 274 -6.07 22.94 -7.84
N GLY A 275 -7.31 23.11 -7.41
CA GLY A 275 -8.30 23.99 -8.06
C GLY A 275 -9.39 24.44 -7.07
N ILE A 276 -10.10 25.49 -7.45
CA ILE A 276 -11.44 25.84 -6.93
C ILE A 276 -12.45 25.30 -7.93
#